data_AF-A0A2N9L365-F1
#
_entry.id   AF-A0A2N9L365-F1
#
_cell.length_a   1.000
_cell.length_b   1.000
_cell.length_c   1.000
_cell.angle_alpha   90.00
_cell.angle_beta   90.00
_cell.angle_gamma   90.00
#
_symmetry.space_group_name_H-M   'P 1'
#
loop_
_entity.id
_entity.type
_entity.pdbx_description
1 polymer ?
#
loop_
_entity_poly.entity_id
_entity_poly.type
_entity_poly.pdbx_seq_one_letter_code
_entity_poly.pdbx_strand_id
1 'polypeptide(L)'
;MAGVRRMITIEKFFGLAEICIRVLLMPGHSKATIVSMAVVTVVITSLLHEGLGHGVTAWLRGDVVRELTSNHLDSVRRDRLVDAGGTIVNLVAGAICLFASAFAHRVNTRYFLWFLGSVNLLLGAGYFLFSGVLGLGDWADLIRGFPHAAPWRVGMAFLGAAFYFFFVRLIAITLHPFVPRRSDYNIVARLPYLAACAFWCLAGAFDPLGFRLMLLSTIPASFGGMSGLLWADSLIPGAKPEEELVVERSPIWWTVAIVLGCAFLLTVARGIEFHQPQT
;
A
#
# COMPACT_ATOMS: atom_id res chain seq x y z
N MET A 1 -32.89 57.70 8.93
CA MET A 1 -31.76 56.95 8.32
C MET A 1 -31.42 55.62 9.05
N ALA A 2 -32.39 54.92 9.64
CA ALA A 2 -32.15 53.67 10.39
C ALA A 2 -32.54 52.38 9.64
N GLY A 3 -33.23 52.48 8.49
CA GLY A 3 -33.72 51.32 7.73
C GLY A 3 -32.70 50.66 6.80
N VAL A 4 -31.70 51.40 6.32
CA VAL A 4 -30.74 50.89 5.30
C VAL A 4 -29.66 49.99 5.92
N ARG A 5 -29.32 50.17 7.21
CA ARG A 5 -28.30 49.35 7.89
C ARG A 5 -28.74 47.92 8.22
N ARG A 6 -30.05 47.66 8.37
CA ARG A 6 -30.57 46.30 8.65
C ARG A 6 -30.64 45.42 7.41
N MET A 7 -30.78 46.00 6.22
CA MET A 7 -30.93 45.27 4.96
C MET A 7 -29.59 44.68 4.49
N ILE A 8 -28.48 45.40 4.67
CA ILE A 8 -27.12 44.98 4.29
C ILE A 8 -26.65 43.77 5.13
N THR A 9 -27.14 43.61 6.35
CA THR A 9 -26.76 42.50 7.24
C THR A 9 -27.43 41.18 6.82
N ILE A 10 -28.65 41.24 6.27
CA ILE A 10 -29.42 40.06 5.87
C ILE A 10 -28.86 39.46 4.57
N GLU A 11 -28.50 40.29 3.58
CA GLU A 11 -27.90 39.80 2.33
C GLU A 11 -26.52 39.13 2.55
N LYS A 12 -25.69 39.67 3.45
CA LYS A 12 -24.41 39.03 3.81
C LYS A 12 -24.60 37.69 4.52
N PHE A 13 -25.65 37.56 5.33
CA PHE A 13 -25.96 36.31 6.03
C PHE A 13 -26.46 35.22 5.08
N PHE A 14 -27.28 35.60 4.09
CA PHE A 14 -27.70 34.68 3.02
C PHE A 14 -26.53 34.24 2.14
N GLY A 15 -25.62 35.15 1.76
CA GLY A 15 -24.42 34.80 1.01
C GLY A 15 -23.47 33.87 1.78
N LEU A 16 -23.31 34.06 3.10
CA LEU A 16 -22.53 33.18 3.97
C LEU A 16 -23.18 31.79 4.13
N ALA A 17 -24.50 31.72 4.26
CA ALA A 17 -25.22 30.45 4.33
C ALA A 17 -25.13 29.69 3.00
N GLU A 18 -25.24 30.38 1.86
CA GLU A 18 -25.05 29.79 0.53
C GLU A 18 -23.62 29.28 0.32
N ILE A 19 -22.61 30.03 0.78
CA ILE A 19 -21.20 29.60 0.76
C ILE A 19 -20.99 28.40 1.70
N CYS A 20 -21.54 28.42 2.92
CA CYS A 20 -21.45 27.29 3.85
C CYS A 20 -22.15 26.04 3.30
N ILE A 21 -23.31 26.19 2.66
CA ILE A 21 -24.02 25.09 2.02
C ILE A 21 -23.25 24.59 0.80
N ARG A 22 -22.70 25.46 -0.05
CA ARG A 22 -21.81 25.05 -1.15
C ARG A 22 -20.54 24.36 -0.66
N VAL A 23 -19.96 24.80 0.46
CA VAL A 23 -18.79 24.18 1.10
C VAL A 23 -19.14 22.81 1.71
N LEU A 24 -20.32 22.68 2.32
CA LEU A 24 -20.81 21.39 2.83
C LEU A 24 -21.22 20.42 1.71
N LEU A 25 -21.68 20.94 0.57
CA LEU A 25 -22.09 20.19 -0.61
C LEU A 25 -20.96 19.96 -1.61
N MET A 26 -19.76 20.51 -1.39
CA MET A 26 -18.59 20.20 -2.21
C MET A 26 -18.28 18.69 -2.03
N PRO A 27 -18.33 17.88 -3.10
CA PRO A 27 -18.04 16.46 -3.01
C PRO A 27 -16.58 16.28 -2.58
N GLY A 28 -16.38 15.86 -1.33
CA GLY A 28 -15.08 15.47 -0.80
C GLY A 28 -14.83 13.97 -0.99
N HIS A 29 -13.56 13.58 -0.99
CA HIS A 29 -13.19 12.17 -1.07
C HIS A 29 -13.87 11.32 0.02
N SER A 30 -14.44 10.19 -0.39
CA SER A 30 -15.09 9.25 0.52
C SER A 30 -14.06 8.51 1.38
N LYS A 31 -13.85 8.99 2.61
CA LYS A 31 -12.92 8.38 3.58
C LYS A 31 -13.19 6.88 3.81
N ALA A 32 -14.45 6.48 3.96
CA ALA A 32 -14.82 5.08 4.20
C ALA A 32 -14.46 4.18 3.01
N THR A 33 -14.66 4.66 1.78
CA THR A 33 -14.28 3.92 0.57
C THR A 33 -12.76 3.80 0.45
N ILE A 34 -12.03 4.86 0.74
CA ILE A 34 -10.56 4.88 0.75
C ILE A 34 -9.97 3.91 1.79
N VAL A 35 -10.49 3.94 3.03
CA VAL A 35 -10.08 2.99 4.08
C VAL A 35 -10.39 1.54 3.68
N SER A 36 -11.53 1.31 3.05
CA SER A 36 -11.90 -0.02 2.55
C SER A 36 -10.95 -0.51 1.46
N MET A 37 -10.59 0.36 0.51
CA MET A 37 -9.59 0.07 -0.51
C MET A 37 -8.22 -0.22 0.12
N ALA A 38 -7.84 0.49 1.18
CA ALA A 38 -6.58 0.23 1.88
C ALA A 38 -6.52 -1.18 2.50
N VAL A 39 -7.60 -1.63 3.13
CA VAL A 39 -7.72 -3.00 3.65
C VAL A 39 -7.58 -4.03 2.52
N VAL A 40 -8.32 -3.84 1.43
CA VAL A 40 -8.26 -4.75 0.27
C VAL A 40 -6.87 -4.76 -0.36
N THR A 41 -6.21 -3.61 -0.45
CA THR A 41 -4.83 -3.50 -0.93
C THR A 41 -3.87 -4.30 -0.06
N VAL A 42 -3.95 -4.21 1.28
CA VAL A 42 -3.10 -5.01 2.16
C VAL A 42 -3.29 -6.52 1.93
N VAL A 43 -4.55 -6.98 1.85
CA VAL A 43 -4.86 -8.39 1.59
C VAL A 43 -4.25 -8.84 0.27
N ILE A 44 -4.47 -8.10 -0.82
CA ILE A 44 -3.96 -8.46 -2.14
C ILE A 44 -2.43 -8.42 -2.16
N THR A 45 -1.81 -7.39 -1.61
CA THR A 45 -0.34 -7.26 -1.57
C THR A 45 0.31 -8.40 -0.80
N SER A 46 -0.23 -8.79 0.35
CA SER A 46 0.28 -9.93 1.12
C SER A 46 0.13 -11.24 0.33
N LEU A 47 -1.04 -11.49 -0.27
CA LEU A 47 -1.28 -12.69 -1.09
C LEU A 47 -0.38 -12.73 -2.35
N LEU A 48 -0.09 -11.58 -2.94
CA LEU A 48 0.84 -11.47 -4.06
C LEU A 48 2.28 -11.77 -3.63
N HIS A 49 2.73 -11.23 -2.49
CA HIS A 49 4.09 -11.43 -2.01
C HIS A 49 4.32 -12.88 -1.53
N GLU A 50 3.54 -13.30 -0.53
CA GLU A 50 3.73 -14.59 0.14
C GLU A 50 3.15 -15.73 -0.70
N GLY A 51 1.90 -15.59 -1.17
CA GLY A 51 1.21 -16.65 -1.89
C GLY A 51 1.71 -16.84 -3.31
N LEU A 52 1.65 -15.79 -4.14
CA LEU A 52 2.07 -15.86 -5.54
C LEU A 52 3.59 -15.80 -5.69
N GLY A 53 4.26 -14.88 -5.00
CA GLY A 53 5.69 -14.69 -5.13
C GLY A 53 6.49 -15.84 -4.56
N HIS A 54 6.47 -16.03 -3.24
CA HIS A 54 7.18 -17.14 -2.63
C HIS A 54 6.52 -18.49 -2.94
N GLY A 55 5.21 -18.61 -2.73
CA GLY A 55 4.52 -19.91 -2.77
C GLY A 55 4.46 -20.55 -4.15
N VAL A 56 4.03 -19.83 -5.18
CA VAL A 56 4.00 -20.38 -6.54
C VAL A 56 5.42 -20.59 -7.07
N THR A 57 6.39 -19.74 -6.72
CA THR A 57 7.80 -19.99 -7.08
C THR A 57 8.31 -21.26 -6.44
N ALA A 58 8.06 -21.48 -5.14
CA ALA A 58 8.44 -22.71 -4.45
C ALA A 58 7.83 -23.95 -5.11
N TRP A 59 6.53 -23.90 -5.43
CA TRP A 59 5.84 -24.98 -6.13
C TRP A 59 6.44 -25.26 -7.52
N LEU A 60 6.74 -24.23 -8.33
CA LEU A 60 7.37 -24.38 -9.64
C LEU A 60 8.80 -24.92 -9.55
N ARG A 61 9.49 -24.69 -8.43
CA ARG A 61 10.82 -25.25 -8.14
C ARG A 61 10.76 -26.69 -7.61
N GLY A 62 9.57 -27.26 -7.47
CA GLY A 62 9.36 -28.60 -6.91
C GLY A 62 9.62 -28.66 -5.41
N ASP A 63 9.50 -27.53 -4.72
CA ASP A 63 9.61 -27.45 -3.27
C ASP A 63 8.22 -27.60 -2.61
N VAL A 64 8.23 -27.96 -1.33
CA VAL A 64 7.02 -28.17 -0.54
C VAL A 64 6.86 -27.01 0.43
N VAL A 65 5.80 -26.23 0.24
CA VAL A 65 5.37 -25.18 1.16
C VAL A 65 4.78 -25.84 2.41
N ARG A 66 5.22 -25.42 3.60
CA ARG A 66 4.78 -25.96 4.88
C ARG A 66 3.78 -25.04 5.57
N GLU A 67 4.05 -23.75 5.51
CA GLU A 67 3.27 -22.73 6.20
C GLU A 67 3.21 -21.47 5.36
N LEU A 68 2.02 -20.85 5.32
CA LEU A 68 1.80 -19.54 4.73
C LEU A 68 1.11 -18.65 5.77
N THR A 69 1.78 -17.59 6.20
CA THR A 69 1.22 -16.56 7.10
C THR A 69 1.01 -15.24 6.34
N SER A 70 0.57 -14.20 7.05
CA SER A 70 0.46 -12.85 6.48
C SER A 70 1.79 -12.22 6.01
N ASN A 71 2.91 -12.68 6.55
CA ASN A 71 4.24 -12.05 6.37
C ASN A 71 5.39 -13.06 6.25
N HIS A 72 5.07 -14.34 6.09
CA HIS A 72 6.07 -15.38 5.95
C HIS A 72 5.53 -16.57 5.18
N LEU A 73 6.41 -17.17 4.38
CA LEU A 73 6.22 -18.50 3.82
C LEU A 73 7.41 -19.38 4.20
N ASP A 74 7.13 -20.55 4.77
CA ASP A 74 8.14 -21.59 5.05
C ASP A 74 8.07 -22.70 3.99
N SER A 75 9.24 -23.14 3.51
CA SER A 75 9.38 -24.23 2.55
C SER A 75 10.54 -25.16 2.92
N VAL A 76 10.49 -26.41 2.46
CA VAL A 76 11.45 -27.46 2.85
C VAL A 76 12.87 -27.12 2.37
N ARG A 77 13.02 -26.50 1.21
CA ARG A 77 14.32 -26.24 0.59
C ARG A 77 14.55 -24.74 0.45
N ARG A 78 15.71 -24.28 0.94
CA ARG A 78 16.17 -22.92 0.64
C ARG A 78 16.49 -22.79 -0.84
N ASP A 79 15.77 -21.90 -1.53
CA ASP A 79 16.00 -21.58 -2.93
C ASP A 79 15.97 -20.07 -3.12
N ARG A 80 17.05 -19.54 -3.69
CA ARG A 80 17.25 -18.10 -3.88
C ARG A 80 16.20 -17.45 -4.79
N LEU A 81 15.62 -18.22 -5.73
CA LEU A 81 14.54 -17.72 -6.57
C LEU A 81 13.24 -17.59 -5.77
N VAL A 82 13.00 -18.51 -4.83
CA VAL A 82 11.89 -18.40 -3.89
C VAL A 82 12.09 -17.15 -3.04
N ASP A 83 13.28 -16.94 -2.48
CA ASP A 83 13.61 -15.75 -1.67
C ASP A 83 13.35 -14.42 -2.43
N ALA A 84 13.65 -14.35 -3.73
CA ALA A 84 13.35 -13.14 -4.53
C ALA A 84 11.88 -13.03 -5.00
N GLY A 85 11.13 -14.14 -4.98
CA GLY A 85 9.83 -14.26 -5.64
C GLY A 85 8.82 -13.22 -5.19
N GLY A 86 8.62 -13.08 -3.87
CA GLY A 86 7.71 -12.10 -3.27
C GLY A 86 7.95 -10.68 -3.76
N THR A 87 9.20 -10.22 -3.60
CA THR A 87 9.59 -8.87 -4.01
C THR A 87 9.41 -8.63 -5.51
N ILE A 88 9.78 -9.58 -6.37
CA ILE A 88 9.64 -9.45 -7.83
C ILE A 88 8.17 -9.37 -8.23
N VAL A 89 7.32 -10.24 -7.67
CA VAL A 89 5.87 -10.21 -7.95
C VAL A 89 5.25 -8.88 -7.54
N ASN A 90 5.60 -8.35 -6.38
CA ASN A 90 5.13 -7.03 -5.96
C ASN A 90 5.56 -5.93 -6.96
N LEU A 91 6.82 -5.89 -7.40
CA LEU A 91 7.26 -4.89 -8.37
C LEU A 91 6.51 -4.98 -9.70
N VAL A 92 6.31 -6.19 -10.22
CA VAL A 92 5.57 -6.43 -11.46
C VAL A 92 4.10 -6.05 -11.32
N ALA A 93 3.42 -6.55 -10.28
CA ALA A 93 2.03 -6.24 -10.00
C ALA A 93 1.83 -4.73 -9.76
N GLY A 94 2.78 -4.11 -9.06
CA GLY A 94 2.81 -2.68 -8.80
C GLY A 94 2.87 -1.85 -10.07
N ALA A 95 3.79 -2.20 -10.98
CA ALA A 95 3.93 -1.56 -12.27
C ALA A 95 2.69 -1.73 -13.15
N ILE A 96 2.13 -2.95 -13.21
CA ILE A 96 0.91 -3.24 -13.96
C ILE A 96 -0.27 -2.44 -13.42
N CYS A 97 -0.47 -2.41 -12.10
CA CYS A 97 -1.58 -1.67 -11.48
C CYS A 97 -1.45 -0.17 -11.71
N LEU A 98 -0.25 0.38 -11.54
CA LEU A 98 -0.02 1.80 -11.75
C LEU A 98 -0.22 2.19 -13.22
N PHE A 99 0.26 1.36 -14.16
CA PHE A 99 0.00 1.56 -15.58
C PHE A 99 -1.49 1.47 -15.90
N ALA A 100 -2.18 0.42 -15.44
CA ALA A 100 -3.62 0.23 -15.64
C ALA A 100 -4.45 1.36 -15.03
N SER A 101 -3.99 1.98 -13.94
CA SER A 101 -4.67 3.13 -13.34
C SER A 101 -4.80 4.30 -14.32
N ALA A 102 -3.81 4.52 -15.20
CA ALA A 102 -3.85 5.60 -16.18
C ALA A 102 -4.95 5.42 -17.25
N PHE A 103 -5.42 4.19 -17.47
CA PHE A 103 -6.45 3.85 -18.45
C PHE A 103 -7.82 3.56 -17.82
N ALA A 104 -7.93 3.59 -16.49
CA ALA A 104 -9.16 3.27 -15.81
C ALA A 104 -10.18 4.41 -15.92
N HIS A 105 -11.33 4.13 -16.55
CA HIS A 105 -12.41 5.11 -16.73
C HIS A 105 -13.17 5.45 -15.44
N ARG A 106 -13.29 4.50 -14.51
CA ARG A 106 -13.99 4.72 -13.24
C ARG A 106 -13.03 5.29 -12.21
N VAL A 107 -13.37 6.44 -11.62
CA VAL A 107 -12.52 7.16 -10.67
C VAL A 107 -12.09 6.28 -9.49
N ASN A 108 -13.03 5.53 -8.90
CA ASN A 108 -12.73 4.60 -7.80
C ASN A 108 -11.77 3.47 -8.21
N THR A 109 -11.90 2.95 -9.43
CA THR A 109 -10.99 1.91 -9.96
C THR A 109 -9.60 2.49 -10.22
N ARG A 110 -9.54 3.69 -10.83
CA ARG A 110 -8.28 4.42 -11.06
C ARG A 110 -7.54 4.65 -9.75
N TYR A 111 -8.23 5.15 -8.73
CA TYR A 111 -7.65 5.37 -7.42
C TYR A 111 -7.20 4.08 -6.75
N PHE A 112 -8.02 3.02 -6.76
CA PHE A 112 -7.67 1.74 -6.16
C PHE A 112 -6.43 1.12 -6.82
N LEU A 113 -6.37 1.10 -8.16
CA LEU A 113 -5.22 0.60 -8.91
C LEU A 113 -3.96 1.43 -8.64
N TRP A 114 -4.11 2.76 -8.56
CA TRP A 114 -3.01 3.64 -8.17
C TRP A 114 -2.51 3.31 -6.76
N PHE A 115 -3.39 3.13 -5.78
CA PHE A 115 -3.00 2.85 -4.39
C PHE A 115 -2.37 1.45 -4.27
N LEU A 116 -2.99 0.43 -4.85
CA LEU A 116 -2.45 -0.92 -4.93
C LEU A 116 -1.08 -0.94 -5.61
N GLY A 117 -0.95 -0.22 -6.73
CA GLY A 117 0.31 -0.06 -7.45
C GLY A 117 1.40 0.59 -6.60
N SER A 118 1.04 1.69 -5.94
CA SER A 118 1.93 2.46 -5.06
C SER A 118 2.46 1.61 -3.91
N VAL A 119 1.58 0.91 -3.20
CA VAL A 119 1.97 0.05 -2.07
C VAL A 119 2.94 -1.05 -2.50
N ASN A 120 2.63 -1.75 -3.59
CA ASN A 120 3.48 -2.84 -4.09
C ASN A 120 4.85 -2.35 -4.59
N LEU A 121 4.91 -1.22 -5.30
CA LEU A 121 6.18 -0.65 -5.78
C LEU A 121 7.05 -0.16 -4.62
N LEU A 122 6.45 0.54 -3.65
CA LEU A 122 7.18 1.06 -2.49
C LEU A 122 7.70 -0.07 -1.60
N LEU A 123 6.89 -1.09 -1.34
CA LEU A 123 7.36 -2.27 -0.62
C LEU A 123 8.46 -2.99 -1.38
N GLY A 124 8.27 -3.28 -2.67
CA GLY A 124 9.27 -3.97 -3.48
C GLY A 124 10.63 -3.26 -3.50
N ALA A 125 10.64 -1.93 -3.64
CA ALA A 125 11.87 -1.14 -3.51
C ALA A 125 12.41 -1.12 -2.08
N GLY A 126 11.50 -1.05 -1.09
CA GLY A 126 11.81 -1.12 0.34
C GLY A 126 12.53 -2.40 0.74
N TYR A 127 12.16 -3.55 0.18
CA TYR A 127 12.82 -4.84 0.47
C TYR A 127 14.31 -4.85 0.09
N PHE A 128 14.69 -4.27 -1.05
CA PHE A 128 16.11 -4.09 -1.42
C PHE A 128 16.85 -3.21 -0.44
N LEU A 129 16.26 -2.07 -0.07
CA LEU A 129 16.85 -1.11 0.84
C LEU A 129 17.01 -1.70 2.25
N PHE A 130 15.95 -2.31 2.77
CA PHE A 130 15.92 -2.96 4.07
C PHE A 130 16.94 -4.09 4.16
N SER A 131 16.99 -4.97 3.15
CA SER A 131 17.94 -6.08 3.10
C SER A 131 19.38 -5.60 2.94
N GLY A 132 19.62 -4.58 2.13
CA GLY A 132 20.95 -3.98 1.98
C GLY A 132 21.46 -3.39 3.29
N VAL A 133 20.65 -2.55 3.94
CA VAL A 133 21.03 -1.79 5.14
C VAL A 133 21.09 -2.69 6.38
N LEU A 134 20.07 -3.50 6.64
CA LEU A 134 19.96 -4.28 7.87
C LEU A 134 20.51 -5.70 7.75
N GLY A 135 20.62 -6.23 6.53
CA GLY A 135 21.07 -7.61 6.32
C GLY A 135 20.03 -8.64 6.76
N LEU A 136 18.74 -8.30 6.65
CA LEU A 136 17.60 -9.12 7.03
C LEU A 136 16.58 -9.18 5.89
N GLY A 137 15.80 -10.26 5.82
CA GLY A 137 14.70 -10.43 4.85
C GLY A 137 15.14 -11.10 3.54
N ASP A 138 14.18 -11.24 2.63
CA ASP A 138 14.24 -11.90 1.32
C ASP A 138 15.59 -11.78 0.60
N TRP A 139 16.06 -10.56 0.39
CA TRP A 139 17.26 -10.34 -0.40
C TRP A 139 18.55 -10.59 0.38
N ALA A 140 18.51 -10.47 1.71
CA ALA A 140 19.63 -10.89 2.56
C ALA A 140 19.77 -12.42 2.55
N ASP A 141 18.64 -13.13 2.50
CA ASP A 141 18.57 -14.57 2.39
C ASP A 141 19.07 -15.05 1.02
N LEU A 142 18.67 -14.36 -0.05
CA LEU A 142 19.14 -14.59 -1.42
C LEU A 142 20.67 -14.53 -1.55
N ILE A 143 21.30 -13.48 -0.99
CA ILE A 143 22.75 -13.30 -1.08
C ILE A 143 23.52 -14.10 -0.03
N ARG A 144 22.84 -14.88 0.82
CA ARG A 144 23.48 -15.67 1.86
C ARG A 144 24.46 -16.66 1.23
N GLY A 145 25.69 -16.65 1.75
CA GLY A 145 26.79 -17.49 1.27
C GLY A 145 27.47 -16.99 -0.01
N PHE A 146 27.11 -15.83 -0.57
CA PHE A 146 27.90 -15.21 -1.62
C PHE A 146 29.28 -14.78 -1.07
N PRO A 147 30.36 -14.89 -1.87
CA PRO A 147 31.64 -14.30 -1.50
C PRO A 147 31.49 -12.78 -1.42
N HIS A 148 32.12 -12.17 -0.40
CA HIS A 148 32.10 -10.72 -0.18
C HIS A 148 30.68 -10.13 -0.12
N ALA A 149 29.91 -10.47 0.93
CA ALA A 149 28.53 -10.00 1.10
C ALA A 149 28.38 -8.45 1.15
N ALA A 150 29.43 -7.72 1.55
CA ALA A 150 29.37 -6.27 1.70
C ALA A 150 29.08 -5.52 0.38
N PRO A 151 29.82 -5.75 -0.73
CA PRO A 151 29.47 -5.20 -2.05
C PRO A 151 28.01 -5.42 -2.48
N TRP A 152 27.48 -6.63 -2.28
CA TRP A 152 26.09 -6.95 -2.63
C TRP A 152 25.10 -6.14 -1.79
N ARG A 153 25.33 -6.03 -0.48
CA ARG A 153 24.49 -5.23 0.42
C ARG A 153 24.50 -3.75 0.06
N VAL A 154 25.69 -3.20 -0.24
CA VAL A 154 25.84 -1.82 -0.68
C VAL A 154 25.10 -1.59 -2.00
N GLY A 155 25.28 -2.48 -2.98
CA GLY A 155 24.58 -2.41 -4.26
C GLY A 155 23.05 -2.44 -4.10
N MET A 156 22.53 -3.36 -3.29
CA MET A 156 21.08 -3.43 -2.99
C MET A 156 20.56 -2.19 -2.28
N ALA A 157 21.31 -1.64 -1.33
CA ALA A 157 20.92 -0.40 -0.64
C ALA A 157 20.82 0.78 -1.61
N PHE A 158 21.79 0.95 -2.50
CA PHE A 158 21.75 2.00 -3.52
C PHE A 158 20.62 1.80 -4.52
N LEU A 159 20.46 0.58 -5.04
CA LEU A 159 19.39 0.25 -5.98
C LEU A 159 18.01 0.48 -5.35
N GLY A 160 17.81 -0.01 -4.13
CA GLY A 160 16.59 0.16 -3.36
C GLY A 160 16.28 1.63 -3.13
N ALA A 161 17.25 2.44 -2.68
CA ALA A 161 17.07 3.88 -2.47
C ALA A 161 16.71 4.62 -3.78
N ALA A 162 17.38 4.29 -4.89
CA ALA A 162 17.12 4.89 -6.19
C ALA A 162 15.70 4.56 -6.69
N PHE A 163 15.31 3.28 -6.66
CA PHE A 163 13.96 2.85 -7.03
C PHE A 163 12.91 3.45 -6.11
N TYR A 164 13.16 3.48 -4.80
CA TYR A 164 12.24 4.04 -3.84
C TYR A 164 11.94 5.51 -4.15
N PHE A 165 12.98 6.33 -4.31
CA PHE A 165 12.80 7.74 -4.65
C PHE A 165 12.11 7.93 -6.02
N PHE A 166 12.50 7.14 -7.02
CA PHE A 166 11.85 7.15 -8.34
C PHE A 166 10.35 6.86 -8.24
N PHE A 167 9.96 5.81 -7.49
CA PHE A 167 8.57 5.45 -7.31
C PHE A 167 7.81 6.50 -6.50
N VAL A 168 8.37 7.06 -5.43
CA VAL A 168 7.70 8.14 -4.69
C VAL A 168 7.41 9.35 -5.59
N ARG A 169 8.35 9.72 -6.45
CA ARG A 169 8.13 10.79 -7.44
C ARG A 169 7.03 10.41 -8.43
N LEU A 170 7.04 9.20 -8.97
CA LEU A 170 6.03 8.73 -9.91
C LEU A 170 4.63 8.70 -9.26
N ILE A 171 4.54 8.22 -8.03
CA ILE A 171 3.33 8.17 -7.21
C ILE A 171 2.80 9.59 -6.97
N ALA A 172 3.66 10.56 -6.63
CA ALA A 172 3.26 11.95 -6.44
C ALA A 172 2.67 12.58 -7.72
N ILE A 173 3.30 12.34 -8.87
CA ILE A 173 2.84 12.87 -10.16
C ILE A 173 1.50 12.25 -10.56
N THR A 174 1.38 10.94 -10.43
CA THR A 174 0.17 10.20 -10.84
C THR A 174 -1.02 10.41 -9.90
N LEU A 175 -0.78 10.76 -8.64
CA LEU A 175 -1.81 11.12 -7.66
C LEU A 175 -2.38 12.52 -7.89
N HIS A 176 -1.66 13.39 -8.60
CA HIS A 176 -1.97 14.81 -8.75
C HIS A 176 -3.45 15.13 -9.08
N PRO A 177 -4.15 14.39 -9.97
CA PRO A 177 -5.57 14.62 -10.25
C PRO A 177 -6.50 14.48 -9.03
N PHE A 178 -6.13 13.69 -8.03
CA PHE A 178 -6.88 13.49 -6.79
C PHE A 178 -6.54 14.52 -5.71
N VAL A 179 -5.67 15.49 -5.99
CA VAL A 179 -5.20 16.49 -5.02
C VAL A 179 -5.37 17.90 -5.59
N PRO A 180 -6.62 18.35 -5.87
CA PRO A 180 -6.86 19.71 -6.35
C PRO A 180 -6.46 20.76 -5.30
N ARG A 181 -6.51 20.39 -4.01
CA ARG A 181 -5.96 21.18 -2.90
C ARG A 181 -4.94 20.33 -2.16
N ARG A 182 -3.85 20.95 -1.69
CA ARG A 182 -2.82 20.24 -0.90
C ARG A 182 -3.37 19.53 0.34
N SER A 183 -4.46 20.03 0.92
CA SER A 183 -5.14 19.39 2.05
C SER A 183 -5.78 18.03 1.71
N ASP A 184 -6.15 17.80 0.45
CA ASP A 184 -6.79 16.55 0.01
C ASP A 184 -5.80 15.37 0.07
N TYR A 185 -4.49 15.64 -0.01
CA TYR A 185 -3.43 14.64 0.17
C TYR A 185 -3.54 13.86 1.49
N ASN A 186 -3.97 14.53 2.56
CA ASN A 186 -4.18 13.88 3.85
C ASN A 186 -5.21 12.75 3.76
N ILE A 187 -6.22 12.91 2.91
CA ILE A 187 -7.30 11.94 2.74
C ILE A 187 -6.91 10.88 1.71
N VAL A 188 -6.26 11.26 0.60
CA VAL A 188 -6.00 10.31 -0.50
C VAL A 188 -4.68 9.55 -0.42
N ALA A 189 -3.73 9.99 0.42
CA ALA A 189 -2.44 9.31 0.61
C ALA A 189 -2.16 8.94 2.07
N ARG A 190 -2.24 9.90 3.01
CA ARG A 190 -1.87 9.65 4.41
C ARG A 190 -2.87 8.77 5.15
N LEU A 191 -4.17 9.01 4.98
CA LEU A 191 -5.24 8.19 5.56
C LEU A 191 -5.17 6.71 5.14
N PRO A 192 -5.13 6.36 3.83
CA PRO A 192 -5.05 4.96 3.43
C PRO A 192 -3.70 4.33 3.80
N TYR A 193 -2.60 5.09 3.83
CA TYR A 193 -1.33 4.62 4.41
C TYR A 193 -1.51 4.19 5.87
N LEU A 194 -2.10 5.05 6.72
CA LEU A 194 -2.32 4.73 8.13
C LEU A 194 -3.28 3.55 8.30
N ALA A 195 -4.35 3.49 7.51
CA ALA A 195 -5.29 2.38 7.52
C ALA A 195 -4.63 1.06 7.11
N ALA A 196 -3.82 1.06 6.06
CA ALA A 196 -3.07 -0.10 5.61
C ALA A 196 -2.07 -0.56 6.68
N CYS A 197 -1.27 0.36 7.25
CA CYS A 197 -0.35 0.04 8.34
C CYS A 197 -1.07 -0.55 9.56
N ALA A 198 -2.19 0.05 9.98
CA ALA A 198 -2.96 -0.44 11.12
C ALA A 198 -3.52 -1.85 10.84
N PHE A 199 -4.02 -2.10 9.63
CA PHE A 199 -4.53 -3.41 9.26
C PHE A 199 -3.41 -4.46 9.16
N TRP A 200 -2.22 -4.11 8.64
CA TRP A 200 -1.07 -5.01 8.65
C TRP A 200 -0.59 -5.34 10.06
N CYS A 201 -0.55 -4.36 10.97
CA CYS A 201 -0.23 -4.62 12.37
C CYS A 201 -1.28 -5.52 13.02
N LEU A 202 -2.56 -5.32 12.72
CA LEU A 202 -3.62 -6.19 13.21
C LEU A 202 -3.44 -7.62 12.70
N ALA A 203 -3.15 -7.81 11.41
CA ALA A 203 -2.85 -9.12 10.84
C ALA A 203 -1.61 -9.76 11.47
N GLY A 204 -0.51 -9.00 11.58
CA GLY A 204 0.74 -9.46 12.20
C GLY A 204 0.60 -9.79 13.68
N ALA A 205 -0.39 -9.23 14.39
CA ALA A 205 -0.69 -9.60 15.77
C ALA A 205 -1.34 -10.99 15.89
N PHE A 206 -1.92 -11.51 14.81
CA PHE A 206 -2.42 -12.89 14.73
C PHE A 206 -1.39 -13.88 14.20
N ASP A 207 -0.22 -13.41 13.77
CA ASP A 207 0.82 -14.26 13.18
C ASP A 207 1.39 -15.24 14.23
N PRO A 208 1.38 -16.55 13.94
CA PRO A 208 1.82 -17.58 14.89
C PRO A 208 3.32 -17.49 15.21
N LEU A 209 4.13 -16.87 14.35
CA LEU A 209 5.55 -16.61 14.58
C LEU A 209 5.79 -15.50 15.63
N GLY A 210 4.72 -14.84 16.04
CA GLY A 210 4.64 -14.04 17.25
C GLY A 210 5.16 -12.61 17.13
N PHE A 211 5.07 -11.89 18.25
CA PHE A 211 5.29 -10.44 18.33
C PHE A 211 6.69 -10.00 17.86
N ARG A 212 7.71 -10.86 17.98
CA ARG A 212 9.07 -10.55 17.52
C ARG A 212 9.11 -10.35 16.00
N LEU A 213 8.43 -11.21 15.23
CA LEU A 213 8.35 -11.04 13.78
C LEU A 213 7.58 -9.77 13.42
N MET A 214 6.54 -9.45 14.18
CA MET A 214 5.79 -8.21 14.00
C MET A 214 6.68 -6.96 14.15
N LEU A 215 7.54 -6.92 15.17
CA LEU A 215 8.46 -5.80 15.40
C LEU A 215 9.57 -5.69 14.36
N LEU A 216 10.10 -6.84 13.90
CA LEU A 216 11.27 -6.87 13.02
C LEU A 216 10.92 -6.83 11.54
N SER A 217 9.73 -7.31 11.16
CA SER A 217 9.29 -7.41 9.77
C SER A 217 8.04 -6.57 9.51
N THR A 218 6.90 -6.87 10.15
CA THR A 218 5.61 -6.23 9.84
C THR A 218 5.64 -4.72 9.97
N ILE A 219 6.12 -4.20 11.10
CA ILE A 219 6.13 -2.75 11.36
C ILE A 219 7.12 -2.03 10.43
N PRO A 220 8.40 -2.46 10.32
CA PRO A 220 9.33 -1.84 9.38
C PRO A 220 8.87 -1.92 7.91
N ALA A 221 8.32 -3.06 7.47
CA ALA A 221 7.82 -3.22 6.12
C ALA A 221 6.61 -2.30 5.85
N SER A 222 5.60 -2.31 6.73
CA SER A 222 4.40 -1.48 6.55
C SER A 222 4.69 0.02 6.68
N PHE A 223 5.22 0.47 7.82
CA PHE A 223 5.46 1.90 8.06
C PHE A 223 6.69 2.42 7.31
N GLY A 224 7.81 1.71 7.38
CA GLY A 224 9.04 2.12 6.71
C GLY A 224 8.92 1.97 5.20
N GLY A 225 8.51 0.79 4.74
CA GLY A 225 8.37 0.47 3.32
C GLY A 225 7.33 1.33 2.61
N MET A 226 6.22 1.72 3.23
CA MET A 226 5.27 2.64 2.60
C MET A 226 5.46 4.12 2.94
N SER A 227 6.50 4.48 3.73
CA SER A 227 6.70 5.84 4.24
C SER A 227 6.68 6.94 3.17
N GLY A 228 7.03 6.62 1.92
CA GLY A 228 6.84 7.45 0.74
C GLY A 228 5.51 8.19 0.70
N LEU A 229 4.41 7.50 1.02
CA LEU A 229 3.06 8.08 1.04
C LEU A 229 2.85 9.16 2.12
N LEU A 230 3.72 9.26 3.12
CA LEU A 230 3.65 10.34 4.11
C LEU A 230 4.19 11.67 3.58
N TRP A 231 5.18 11.63 2.69
CA TRP A 231 5.98 12.79 2.27
C TRP A 231 5.99 13.07 0.77
N ALA A 232 5.33 12.23 -0.05
CA ALA A 232 5.23 12.44 -1.50
C ALA A 232 4.53 13.76 -1.87
N ASP A 233 3.80 14.39 -0.96
CA ASP A 233 3.19 15.71 -1.17
C ASP A 233 4.23 16.77 -1.54
N SER A 234 5.42 16.71 -0.96
CA SER A 234 6.53 17.60 -1.31
C SER A 234 6.95 17.53 -2.79
N LEU A 235 6.64 16.42 -3.47
CA LEU A 235 6.97 16.18 -4.87
C LEU A 235 5.78 16.38 -5.83
N ILE A 236 4.59 16.68 -5.31
CA ILE A 236 3.42 16.95 -6.15
C ILE A 236 3.63 18.27 -6.92
N PRO A 237 3.37 18.29 -8.24
CA PRO A 237 3.44 19.51 -9.05
C PRO A 237 2.67 20.68 -8.41
N GLY A 238 3.22 21.90 -8.53
CA GLY A 238 2.58 23.10 -7.98
C GLY A 238 1.44 23.65 -8.84
N ALA A 239 1.38 23.27 -10.13
CA ALA A 239 0.30 23.65 -11.03
C ALA A 239 -1.01 22.97 -10.61
N LYS A 240 -2.16 23.55 -10.95
CA LYS A 240 -3.44 22.86 -10.76
C LYS A 240 -3.55 21.65 -11.68
N PRO A 241 -4.18 20.55 -11.24
CA PRO A 241 -4.43 19.43 -12.14
C PRO A 241 -5.39 19.85 -13.25
N GLU A 242 -5.21 19.28 -14.44
CA GLU A 242 -6.09 19.51 -15.60
C GLU A 242 -7.47 18.87 -15.38
N GLU A 243 -7.51 17.77 -14.62
CA GLU A 243 -8.70 17.03 -14.26
C GLU A 243 -8.74 16.88 -12.74
N GLU A 244 -9.87 17.22 -12.12
CA GLU A 244 -10.11 17.01 -10.69
C GLU A 244 -10.88 15.71 -10.48
N LEU A 245 -10.27 14.75 -9.79
CA LEU A 245 -10.85 13.44 -9.52
C LEU A 245 -11.22 13.30 -8.05
N VAL A 246 -12.46 12.89 -7.79
CA VAL A 246 -12.96 12.67 -6.43
C VAL A 246 -13.30 11.21 -6.22
N VAL A 247 -12.75 10.61 -5.17
CA VAL A 247 -13.09 9.23 -4.80
C VAL A 247 -14.51 9.20 -4.25
N GLU A 248 -15.40 8.52 -4.96
CA GLU A 248 -16.82 8.49 -4.69
C GLU A 248 -17.17 7.48 -3.61
N ARG A 249 -18.31 7.69 -2.95
CA ARG A 249 -18.86 6.74 -1.98
C ARG A 249 -19.27 5.45 -2.70
N SER A 250 -18.78 4.31 -2.22
CA SER A 250 -19.14 3.01 -2.78
C SER A 250 -19.32 1.93 -1.71
N PRO A 251 -20.56 1.55 -1.38
CA PRO A 251 -20.86 0.48 -0.41
C PRO A 251 -20.31 -0.90 -0.79
N ILE A 252 -20.08 -1.14 -2.09
CA ILE A 252 -19.47 -2.38 -2.57
C ILE A 252 -18.06 -2.54 -1.99
N TRP A 253 -17.25 -1.47 -2.01
CA TRP A 253 -15.91 -1.51 -1.42
C TRP A 253 -15.93 -1.81 0.07
N TRP A 254 -16.91 -1.28 0.80
CA TRP A 254 -17.04 -1.52 2.24
C TRP A 254 -17.33 -2.99 2.52
N THR A 255 -18.27 -3.55 1.77
CA THR A 255 -18.65 -4.97 1.88
C THR A 255 -17.48 -5.88 1.53
N VAL A 256 -16.78 -5.59 0.43
CA VAL A 256 -15.60 -6.33 -0.01
C VAL A 256 -14.49 -6.27 1.02
N ALA A 257 -14.21 -5.09 1.60
CA ALA A 257 -13.19 -4.94 2.63
C ALA A 257 -13.52 -5.71 3.91
N ILE A 258 -14.78 -5.71 4.35
CA ILE A 258 -15.20 -6.51 5.51
C ILE A 258 -15.03 -8.00 5.22
N VAL A 259 -15.56 -8.48 4.09
CA VAL A 259 -15.52 -9.91 3.75
C VAL A 259 -14.08 -10.39 3.57
N LEU A 260 -13.28 -9.72 2.73
CA LEU A 260 -11.90 -10.13 2.47
C LEU A 260 -11.00 -9.90 3.68
N GLY A 261 -11.17 -8.77 4.39
CA GLY A 261 -10.38 -8.47 5.58
C GLY A 261 -10.63 -9.47 6.70
N CYS A 262 -11.89 -9.80 6.99
CA CYS A 262 -12.22 -10.83 7.98
C CYS A 262 -11.72 -12.21 7.54
N ALA A 263 -11.92 -12.60 6.28
CA ALA A 263 -11.41 -13.87 5.77
C ALA A 263 -9.89 -13.96 5.93
N PHE A 264 -9.15 -12.92 5.55
CA PHE A 264 -7.70 -12.86 5.67
C PHE A 264 -7.23 -12.97 7.12
N LEU A 265 -7.87 -12.24 8.05
CA LEU A 265 -7.52 -12.29 9.48
C LEU A 265 -7.82 -13.66 10.12
N LEU A 266 -8.85 -14.36 9.64
CA LEU A 266 -9.26 -15.66 10.18
C LEU A 266 -8.47 -16.84 9.58
N THR A 267 -7.87 -16.66 8.41
CA THR A 267 -7.11 -17.71 7.71
C THR A 267 -5.62 -17.37 7.64
N VAL A 268 -5.21 -16.59 6.64
CA VAL A 268 -3.80 -16.31 6.30
C VAL A 268 -3.06 -15.65 7.46
N ALA A 269 -3.67 -14.69 8.15
CA ALA A 269 -3.02 -14.02 9.27
C ALA A 269 -2.68 -14.95 10.44
N ARG A 270 -3.41 -16.07 10.60
CA ARG A 270 -3.19 -17.06 11.65
C ARG A 270 -2.25 -18.20 11.24
N GLY A 271 -1.78 -18.18 9.99
CA GLY A 271 -1.02 -19.28 9.40
C GLY A 271 -1.94 -20.35 8.81
N ILE A 272 -1.65 -20.72 7.57
CA ILE A 272 -2.21 -21.89 6.89
C ILE A 272 -1.13 -22.96 6.86
N GLU A 273 -1.34 -24.05 7.58
CA GLU A 273 -0.47 -25.22 7.53
C GLU A 273 -0.85 -26.12 6.36
N PHE A 274 0.14 -26.52 5.55
CA PHE A 274 -0.02 -27.49 4.49
C PHE A 274 0.48 -28.85 4.99
N HIS A 275 -0.44 -29.67 5.52
CA HIS A 275 -0.12 -31.04 5.94
C HIS A 275 0.23 -31.92 4.72
N GLN A 276 1.33 -32.66 4.80
CA GLN A 276 1.57 -33.77 3.89
C GLN A 276 0.94 -35.06 4.43
N PRO A 277 0.31 -35.88 3.57
CA PRO A 277 0.06 -37.28 3.91
C PRO A 277 1.42 -37.97 4.11
N GLN A 278 1.58 -38.67 5.23
CA GLN A 278 2.76 -39.49 5.47
C GLN A 278 2.85 -40.56 4.37
N THR A 279 3.86 -40.48 3.51
CA THR A 279 4.22 -41.54 2.56
C THR A 279 5.45 -42.27 3.03
#